data_AF-A0A538A6L3-F1
#
_entry.id   AF-A0A538A6L3-F1
#
_cell.length_a   1.000
_cell.length_b   1.000
_cell.length_c   1.000
_cell.angle_alpha   90.00
_cell.angle_beta   90.00
_cell.angle_gamma   90.00
#
_symmetry.space_group_name_H-M   'P 1'
#
loop_
_entity.id
_entity.type
_entity.pdbx_description
1 polymer ?
#
loop_
_entity_poly.entity_id
_entity_poly.type
_entity_poly.pdbx_seq_one_letter_code
_entity_poly.pdbx_strand_id
1 'polypeptide(L)'
;MQRPGFWDDSEEAARTSAAHAAAQRRLQTFRSLESDLSDLEELAELAADDAQLAGELDAQLGSLEQRLGTLEEARLFNGRYDAGDAVVTVRSGAGGTDSQDWAEVLLRMYLRW
;
A
#
# COMPACT_ATOMS: atom_id res chain seq x y z
N MET A 1 -4.06 11.96 23.02
CA MET A 1 -3.63 11.15 24.18
C MET A 1 -3.34 11.98 25.43
N GLN A 2 -2.90 13.25 25.33
CA GLN A 2 -2.54 14.07 26.49
C GLN A 2 -3.71 14.75 27.22
N ARG A 3 -4.97 14.52 26.80
CA ARG A 3 -6.15 15.11 27.46
C ARG A 3 -6.47 14.32 28.74
N PRO A 4 -6.79 14.98 29.87
CA PRO A 4 -7.32 14.31 31.06
C PRO A 4 -8.55 13.46 30.72
N GLY A 5 -8.65 12.26 31.30
CA GLY A 5 -9.75 11.32 31.08
C GLY A 5 -9.74 10.58 29.73
N PHE A 6 -8.68 10.70 28.92
CA PHE A 6 -8.59 9.97 27.64
C PHE A 6 -8.61 8.45 27.81
N TRP A 7 -8.10 7.95 28.93
CA TRP A 7 -8.03 6.51 29.23
C TRP A 7 -9.25 5.97 29.99
N ASP A 8 -10.23 6.81 30.30
CA ASP A 8 -11.42 6.41 31.06
C ASP A 8 -12.35 5.50 30.23
N ASP A 9 -12.34 5.66 28.90
CA ASP A 9 -12.96 4.75 27.94
C ASP A 9 -11.86 3.96 27.20
N SER A 10 -11.62 2.73 27.64
CA SER A 10 -10.57 1.89 27.07
C SER A 10 -10.78 1.55 25.60
N GLU A 11 -12.03 1.45 25.13
CA GLU A 11 -12.34 1.05 23.77
C GLU A 11 -12.13 2.21 22.77
N GLU A 12 -12.59 3.41 23.12
CA GLU A 12 -12.27 4.63 22.36
C GLU A 12 -10.77 4.96 22.38
N ALA A 13 -10.12 4.80 23.53
CA ALA A 13 -8.67 5.03 23.67
C ALA A 13 -7.87 4.06 22.78
N ALA A 14 -8.24 2.78 22.74
CA ALA A 14 -7.60 1.78 21.91
C ALA A 14 -7.78 2.08 20.41
N ARG A 15 -9.01 2.39 19.96
CA ARG A 15 -9.29 2.75 18.56
C ARG A 15 -8.52 3.99 18.11
N THR A 16 -8.53 5.04 18.91
CA THR A 16 -7.81 6.28 18.61
C THR A 16 -6.29 6.05 18.57
N SER A 17 -5.76 5.25 19.49
CA SER A 17 -4.33 4.94 19.52
C SER A 17 -3.89 4.09 18.34
N ALA A 18 -4.71 3.13 17.93
CA ALA A 18 -4.48 2.33 16.73
C ALA A 18 -4.46 3.19 15.46
N ALA A 19 -5.45 4.09 15.31
CA ALA A 19 -5.51 5.03 14.19
C ALA A 19 -4.30 5.98 14.15
N HIS A 20 -3.91 6.52 15.31
CA HIS A 20 -2.71 7.37 15.41
C HIS A 20 -1.44 6.62 15.02
N ALA A 21 -1.25 5.41 15.54
CA ALA A 21 -0.09 4.59 15.22
C ALA A 21 -0.04 4.22 13.73
N ALA A 22 -1.19 3.92 13.11
CA ALA A 22 -1.28 3.67 11.67
C ALA A 22 -0.88 4.90 10.84
N ALA A 23 -1.42 6.08 11.19
CA ALA A 23 -1.07 7.33 10.52
C ALA A 23 0.43 7.68 10.70
N GLN A 24 0.96 7.49 11.91
CA GLN A 24 2.38 7.75 12.19
C GLN A 24 3.30 6.81 11.40
N ARG A 25 2.98 5.51 11.31
CA ARG A 25 3.74 4.56 10.48
C ARG A 25 3.78 5.02 9.03
N ARG A 26 2.63 5.38 8.46
CA ARG A 26 2.54 5.85 7.07
C ARG A 26 3.37 7.11 6.84
N LEU A 27 3.29 8.08 7.76
CA LEU A 27 4.11 9.29 7.69
C LEU A 27 5.61 8.99 7.76
N GLN A 28 6.02 8.07 8.65
CA GLN A 28 7.41 7.66 8.77
C GLN A 28 7.92 7.01 7.48
N THR A 29 7.11 6.19 6.81
CA THR A 29 7.49 5.59 5.52
C THR A 29 7.73 6.66 4.47
N PHE A 30 6.86 7.67 4.36
CA PHE A 30 7.05 8.78 3.42
C PHE A 30 8.32 9.57 3.69
N ARG A 31 8.59 9.91 4.96
CA ARG A 31 9.81 10.62 5.35
C ARG A 31 11.08 9.82 5.07
N SER A 32 11.02 8.50 5.26
CA SER A 32 12.14 7.62 4.90
C SER A 32 12.40 7.67 3.40
N LEU A 33 11.37 7.57 2.56
CA LEU A 33 11.56 7.65 1.10
C LEU A 33 12.09 9.01 0.65
N GLU A 34 11.65 10.09 1.29
CA GLU A 34 12.17 11.44 1.01
C GLU A 34 13.65 11.57 1.38
N SER A 35 14.06 11.01 2.53
CA SER A 35 15.47 10.94 2.92
C SER A 35 16.28 10.08 1.95
N ASP A 36 15.79 8.89 1.63
CA ASP A 36 16.46 7.96 0.72
C ASP A 36 16.63 8.58 -0.69
N LEU A 37 15.65 9.38 -1.14
CA LEU A 37 15.75 10.12 -2.40
C LEU A 37 16.82 11.21 -2.34
N SER A 38 16.91 11.97 -1.24
CA SER A 38 17.96 12.98 -1.06
C SER A 38 19.35 12.34 -1.08
N ASP A 39 19.52 11.20 -0.41
CA ASP A 39 20.78 10.45 -0.40
C ASP A 39 21.13 9.93 -1.82
N LEU A 40 20.12 9.52 -2.58
CA LEU A 40 20.29 9.11 -3.99
C LEU A 40 20.66 10.27 -4.92
N GLU A 41 20.13 11.47 -4.68
CA GLU A 41 20.52 12.67 -5.44
C GLU A 41 22.02 12.98 -5.23
N GLU A 42 22.50 12.90 -3.98
CA GLU A 42 23.93 13.04 -3.67
C GLU A 42 24.77 11.91 -4.32
N LEU A 43 24.29 10.67 -4.27
CA LEU A 43 24.95 9.53 -4.92
C LEU A 43 25.02 9.70 -6.45
N ALA A 44 23.98 10.27 -7.07
CA ALA A 44 23.94 10.50 -8.50
C ALA A 44 24.99 11.52 -8.96
N GLU A 45 25.27 12.55 -8.16
CA GLU A 45 26.36 13.49 -8.42
C GLU A 45 27.72 12.79 -8.42
N LEU A 46 27.93 11.85 -7.49
CA LEU A 46 29.18 11.07 -7.38
C LEU A 46 29.33 10.02 -8.47
N ALA A 47 28.22 9.41 -8.89
CA ALA A 47 28.19 8.35 -9.90
C ALA A 47 28.45 8.84 -11.33
N ALA A 48 28.37 10.15 -11.59
CA ALA A 48 28.55 10.73 -12.93
C ALA A 48 29.89 10.35 -13.58
N ASP A 49 30.94 10.17 -12.78
CA ASP A 49 32.30 9.84 -13.24
C ASP A 49 32.76 8.43 -12.81
N ASP A 50 31.92 7.61 -12.17
CA ASP A 50 32.25 6.27 -11.65
C ASP A 50 31.18 5.22 -12.00
N ALA A 51 31.55 4.29 -12.89
CA ALA A 51 30.67 3.24 -13.37
C ALA A 51 30.25 2.21 -12.29
N GLN A 52 31.03 2.04 -11.22
CA GLN A 52 30.66 1.15 -10.13
C GLN A 52 29.57 1.81 -9.26
N LEU A 53 29.71 3.11 -8.99
CA LEU A 53 28.69 3.89 -8.27
C LEU A 53 27.39 4.02 -9.09
N ALA A 54 27.49 4.10 -10.42
CA ALA A 54 26.31 4.08 -11.30
C ALA A 54 25.47 2.80 -11.16
N GLY A 55 26.11 1.63 -11.05
CA GLY A 55 25.40 0.37 -10.83
C GLY A 55 24.74 0.27 -9.45
N GLU A 56 25.35 0.87 -8.43
CA GLU A 56 24.75 0.97 -7.09
C GLU A 56 23.54 1.91 -7.07
N LEU A 57 23.65 3.07 -7.75
CA LEU A 57 22.56 4.02 -7.93
C LEU A 57 21.34 3.37 -8.58
N ASP A 58 21.52 2.65 -9.69
CA ASP A 58 20.42 1.96 -10.38
C ASP A 58 19.69 0.96 -9.46
N ALA A 59 20.45 0.20 -8.66
CA ALA A 59 19.88 -0.79 -7.76
C ALA A 59 19.07 -0.12 -6.62
N GLN A 60 19.61 0.95 -6.04
CA GLN A 60 18.94 1.70 -4.98
C GLN A 60 17.71 2.45 -5.50
N LEU A 61 17.78 3.03 -6.70
CA LEU A 61 16.66 3.69 -7.36
C LEU A 61 15.53 2.71 -7.65
N GLY A 62 15.82 1.53 -8.20
CA GLY A 62 14.81 0.50 -8.45
C GLY A 62 14.13 0.01 -7.16
N SER A 63 14.87 -0.09 -6.05
CA SER A 63 14.30 -0.38 -4.73
C SER A 63 13.36 0.73 -4.24
N LEU A 64 13.74 1.99 -4.43
CA LEU A 64 12.93 3.15 -4.06
C LEU A 64 11.63 3.20 -4.87
N GLU A 65 11.70 2.96 -6.19
CA GLU A 65 10.53 2.88 -7.08
C GLU A 65 9.54 1.78 -6.64
N GLN A 66 10.03 0.58 -6.30
CA GLN A 66 9.17 -0.51 -5.82
C GLN A 66 8.44 -0.16 -4.52
N ARG A 67 9.16 0.46 -3.57
CA ARG A 67 8.59 0.91 -2.29
C ARG A 67 7.57 2.03 -2.50
N LEU A 68 7.85 2.97 -3.40
CA LEU A 68 6.91 4.03 -3.78
C LEU A 68 5.64 3.45 -4.41
N GLY A 69 5.78 2.52 -5.36
CA GLY A 69 4.64 1.84 -6.00
C GLY A 69 3.71 1.15 -4.99
N THR A 70 4.29 0.49 -3.99
CA THR A 70 3.50 -0.13 -2.89
C THR A 70 2.70 0.92 -2.10
N LEU A 71 3.26 2.11 -1.86
CA LEU A 71 2.55 3.20 -1.19
C LEU A 71 1.48 3.84 -2.06
N GLU A 72 1.71 3.93 -3.36
CA GLU A 72 0.72 4.42 -4.32
C GLU A 72 -0.50 3.49 -4.38
N GLU A 73 -0.29 2.17 -4.38
CA GLU A 73 -1.36 1.18 -4.24
C GLU A 73 -2.09 1.35 -2.90
N ALA A 74 -1.35 1.45 -1.80
CA ALA A 74 -1.92 1.68 -0.47
C ALA A 74 -2.76 2.97 -0.38
N ARG A 75 -2.47 3.98 -1.22
CA ARG A 75 -3.26 5.22 -1.29
C ARG A 75 -4.64 4.97 -1.91
N LEU A 76 -4.79 4.01 -2.82
CA LEU A 76 -6.07 3.66 -3.43
C LEU A 76 -7.04 3.09 -2.39
N PHE A 77 -6.53 2.45 -1.33
CA PHE A 77 -7.30 1.84 -0.25
C PHE A 77 -7.65 2.83 0.88
N ASN A 78 -8.46 3.85 0.57
CA ASN A 78 -8.91 4.87 1.53
C ASN A 78 -10.39 4.73 1.98
N GLY A 79 -11.06 3.69 1.51
CA GLY A 79 -12.42 3.34 1.86
C GLY A 79 -12.56 2.75 3.25
N ARG A 80 -13.77 2.85 3.81
CA ARG A 80 -14.10 2.39 5.17
C ARG A 80 -13.84 0.90 5.39
N TYR A 81 -13.94 0.09 4.35
CA TYR A 81 -13.90 -1.37 4.43
C TYR A 81 -12.71 -1.99 3.70
N ASP A 82 -11.77 -1.17 3.22
CA ASP A 82 -10.68 -1.64 2.36
C ASP A 82 -9.66 -2.52 3.11
N ALA A 83 -9.61 -2.40 4.44
CA ALA A 83 -8.77 -3.24 5.28
C ALA A 83 -9.37 -4.63 5.58
N GLY A 84 -10.64 -4.87 5.22
CA GLY A 84 -11.34 -6.11 5.49
C GLY A 84 -11.34 -7.07 4.30
N ASP A 85 -11.65 -8.34 4.58
CA ASP A 85 -11.82 -9.34 3.52
C ASP A 85 -13.04 -9.00 2.64
N ALA A 86 -12.88 -9.18 1.33
CA ALA A 86 -13.97 -8.99 0.38
C ALA A 86 -14.81 -10.26 0.23
N VAL A 87 -16.13 -10.11 0.25
CA VAL A 87 -17.07 -11.19 -0.10
C VAL A 87 -17.58 -10.94 -1.53
N VAL A 88 -17.22 -11.82 -2.45
CA VAL A 88 -17.61 -11.72 -3.87
C VAL A 88 -18.73 -12.71 -4.18
N THR A 89 -19.82 -12.22 -4.75
CA THR A 89 -20.92 -13.06 -5.25
C THR A 89 -21.07 -12.85 -6.75
N VAL A 90 -20.88 -13.92 -7.53
CA VAL A 90 -21.10 -13.92 -8.98
C VAL A 90 -22.48 -14.49 -9.28
N ARG A 91 -23.30 -13.77 -10.05
CA ARG A 91 -24.62 -14.21 -10.50
C ARG A 91 -24.70 -14.12 -12.02
N SER A 92 -25.22 -15.15 -12.66
CA SER A 92 -25.50 -15.10 -14.09
C SER A 92 -26.69 -14.17 -14.37
N GLY A 93 -26.57 -13.38 -15.44
CA GLY A 93 -27.62 -12.48 -15.90
C GLY A 93 -28.65 -13.18 -16.78
N ALA A 94 -29.48 -12.38 -17.47
CA ALA A 94 -30.37 -12.90 -18.50
C ALA A 94 -29.55 -13.38 -19.72
N GLY A 95 -29.84 -14.60 -20.18
CA GLY A 95 -29.13 -15.23 -21.30
C GLY A 95 -28.97 -16.75 -21.17
N GLY A 96 -29.57 -17.37 -20.14
CA GLY A 96 -29.64 -18.83 -20.04
C GLY A 96 -28.27 -19.46 -19.82
N THR A 97 -28.00 -20.57 -20.52
CA THR A 97 -26.78 -21.38 -20.35
C THR A 97 -25.51 -20.58 -20.64
N ASP A 98 -25.46 -19.80 -21.73
CA ASP A 98 -24.27 -19.03 -22.10
C ASP A 98 -23.87 -18.02 -21.00
N SER A 99 -24.85 -17.42 -20.34
CA SER A 99 -24.61 -16.52 -19.21
C SER A 99 -24.16 -17.25 -17.95
N GLN A 100 -24.55 -18.51 -17.76
CA GLN A 100 -24.09 -19.37 -16.67
C GLN A 100 -22.64 -19.80 -16.90
N ASP A 101 -22.30 -20.24 -18.12
CA ASP A 101 -20.96 -20.64 -18.50
C ASP A 101 -19.96 -19.49 -18.30
N TRP A 102 -20.35 -18.28 -18.70
CA TRP A 102 -19.50 -17.10 -18.50
C TRP A 102 -19.33 -16.72 -17.02
N ALA A 103 -20.39 -16.83 -16.21
CA ALA A 103 -20.30 -16.64 -14.77
C ALA A 103 -19.36 -17.66 -14.11
N GLU A 104 -19.34 -18.90 -14.59
CA GLU A 104 -18.40 -19.93 -14.14
C GLU A 104 -16.95 -19.62 -14.54
N VAL A 105 -16.72 -19.06 -15.73
CA VAL A 105 -15.40 -18.59 -16.15
C VAL A 105 -14.90 -17.47 -15.24
N LEU A 106 -15.74 -16.47 -14.92
CA LEU A 106 -15.38 -15.41 -13.98
C LEU A 106 -15.06 -15.95 -12.58
N LEU A 107 -15.89 -16.87 -12.07
CA LEU A 107 -15.65 -17.47 -10.77
C LEU A 107 -14.28 -18.19 -10.74
N ARG A 108 -13.98 -18.98 -11.77
CA ARG A 108 -12.68 -19.67 -11.88
C ARG A 108 -11.50 -18.70 -12.00
N MET A 109 -11.69 -17.54 -12.62
CA MET A 109 -10.68 -16.49 -12.68
C MET A 109 -10.36 -15.96 -11.27
N TYR A 110 -11.38 -15.57 -10.51
CA TYR A 110 -11.20 -15.03 -9.15
C TYR A 110 -10.71 -16.07 -8.12
N LEU A 111 -10.94 -17.36 -8.36
CA LEU A 111 -10.39 -18.42 -7.50
C LEU A 111 -8.90 -18.74 -7.75
N ARG A 112 -8.35 -18.29 -8.89
CA ARG A 112 -6.95 -18.56 -9.29
C ARG A 112 -6.01 -17.36 -9.12
N TRP A 113 -6.56 -16.15 -9.06
CA TRP A 113 -5.84 -14.93 -8.77
C TRP A 113 -5.40 -14.92 -7.31
#